data_AF-A0A560WLS7-F1
#
_entry.id   AF-A0A560WLS7-F1
#
_cell.length_a   1.000
_cell.length_b   1.000
_cell.length_c   1.000
_cell.angle_alpha   90.00
_cell.angle_beta   90.00
_cell.angle_gamma   90.00
#
_symmetry.space_group_name_H-M   'P 1'
#
loop_
_entity.id
_entity.type
_entity.pdbx_description
1 polymer ?
#
loop_
_entity_poly.entity_id
_entity_poly.type
_entity_poly.pdbx_seq_one_letter_code
_entity_poly.pdbx_strand_id
1 'polypeptide(L)'
;MGRSYDWYVGDAIWAEWQIFRVKALLVYSPNAGTKPGPIRSLMGQLEEAGFAIHYCEHGQDDIRSGMNGMEMAIAAGGDGTVASVATEIPDRSVPIAILPIGGSNNVARALGIRQSTEAVIAGLDSAREKKLTVGSVTGPFGRKGFLEAVGIGALNQSIELVDESPDTPEEKRENGRAAFRETLRTAKPIACVVDIDGRRFDGPWLLVEILNIGAIGPRLPFAPRADTQDKLLDILLVGEVDRDAMVGWAEHFSGPPPARLETGCVVTLQASGLCPRIDDRPIDMPDDAWTVEVRLDDEPVTILVPSSMTGHDDDTC
;
A
#
# COMPACT_ATOMS: atom_id res chain seq x y z
N MET A 1 -27.08 18.30 73.38
CA MET A 1 -25.74 17.73 73.10
C MET A 1 -25.97 16.54 72.18
N GLY A 2 -25.70 16.53 70.87
CA GLY A 2 -24.64 17.21 70.13
C GLY A 2 -23.70 16.15 69.54
N ARG A 3 -24.10 15.56 68.40
CA ARG A 3 -23.38 14.81 67.34
C ARG A 3 -21.99 14.21 67.63
N SER A 4 -21.76 12.98 67.17
CA SER A 4 -20.93 12.71 65.97
C SER A 4 -21.06 11.25 65.52
N TYR A 5 -21.44 11.03 64.27
CA TYR A 5 -21.30 9.76 63.56
C TYR A 5 -19.95 9.85 62.83
N ASP A 6 -18.96 9.08 63.26
CA ASP A 6 -17.72 8.89 62.49
C ASP A 6 -18.01 7.92 61.35
N TRP A 7 -18.21 8.49 60.16
CA TRP A 7 -18.12 7.76 58.91
C TRP A 7 -16.66 7.75 58.48
N TYR A 8 -15.92 6.68 58.79
CA TYR A 8 -14.75 6.32 58.01
C TYR A 8 -15.24 5.80 56.65
N VAL A 9 -15.54 6.72 55.74
CA VAL A 9 -15.70 6.41 54.31
C VAL A 9 -14.29 6.28 53.74
N GLY A 10 -14.02 5.12 53.14
CA GLY A 10 -12.70 4.75 52.65
C GLY A 10 -12.16 5.69 51.58
N ASP A 11 -11.01 6.29 51.87
CA ASP A 11 -10.08 6.87 50.90
C ASP A 11 -9.26 5.77 50.19
N ALA A 12 -9.90 4.67 49.78
CA ALA A 12 -9.22 3.50 49.20
C ALA A 12 -9.86 2.99 47.90
N ILE A 13 -10.59 3.84 47.16
CA ILE A 13 -11.18 3.48 45.86
C ILE A 13 -11.04 4.62 44.83
N TRP A 14 -9.87 5.26 44.76
CA TRP A 14 -9.55 6.23 43.68
C TRP A 14 -8.21 5.99 42.98
N ALA A 15 -7.47 4.96 43.36
CA ALA A 15 -6.33 4.46 42.61
C ALA A 15 -6.73 3.14 41.95
N GLU A 16 -6.39 2.97 40.66
CA GLU A 16 -6.68 1.78 39.81
C GLU A 16 -7.92 1.85 38.92
N TRP A 17 -7.94 2.85 38.03
CA TRP A 17 -8.34 2.62 36.63
C TRP A 17 -7.33 3.31 35.72
N GLN A 18 -6.05 2.89 35.77
CA GLN A 18 -5.21 3.07 34.57
C GLN A 18 -5.81 2.16 33.52
N ILE A 19 -6.72 2.70 32.70
CA ILE A 19 -7.11 2.06 31.45
C ILE A 19 -5.81 1.89 30.67
N PHE A 20 -5.31 0.66 30.57
CA PHE A 20 -4.13 0.35 29.78
C PHE A 20 -4.48 0.68 28.33
N ARG A 21 -4.05 1.85 27.88
CA ARG A 21 -4.19 2.27 26.48
C ARG A 21 -3.03 1.73 25.69
N VAL A 22 -3.32 1.13 24.54
CA VAL A 22 -2.29 0.69 23.59
C VAL A 22 -1.59 1.93 23.03
N LYS A 23 -0.27 2.00 23.17
CA LYS A 23 0.52 3.11 22.60
C LYS A 23 0.65 2.91 21.09
N ALA A 24 0.12 3.84 20.31
CA ALA A 24 0.10 3.72 18.86
C ALA A 24 0.75 4.93 18.20
N LEU A 25 1.61 4.69 17.20
CA LEU A 25 2.09 5.71 16.29
C LEU A 25 1.06 5.95 15.19
N LEU A 26 0.43 7.11 15.15
CA LEU A 26 -0.39 7.54 14.04
C LEU A 26 0.48 8.23 12.99
N VAL A 27 0.75 7.54 11.89
CA VAL A 27 1.39 8.10 10.71
C VAL A 27 0.32 8.62 9.77
N TYR A 28 0.21 9.94 9.65
CA TYR A 28 -0.87 10.63 8.96
C TYR A 28 -0.35 11.41 7.75
N SER A 29 -0.99 11.25 6.60
CA SER A 29 -0.72 12.05 5.41
C SER A 29 -1.74 13.19 5.28
N PRO A 30 -1.35 14.46 5.47
CA PRO A 30 -2.26 15.61 5.37
C PRO A 30 -2.76 15.86 3.94
N ASN A 31 -2.09 15.29 2.94
CA ASN A 31 -2.43 15.41 1.52
C ASN A 31 -3.15 14.17 0.97
N ALA A 32 -3.50 13.20 1.82
CA ALA A 32 -4.18 11.99 1.37
C ALA A 32 -5.64 12.28 0.97
N GLY A 33 -6.05 11.71 -0.15
CA GLY A 33 -7.41 11.84 -0.67
C GLY A 33 -7.69 13.21 -1.28
N THR A 34 -8.96 13.64 -1.25
CA THR A 34 -9.38 14.94 -1.83
C THR A 34 -9.87 15.93 -0.77
N LYS A 35 -10.33 15.43 0.39
CA LYS A 35 -10.74 16.25 1.54
C LYS A 35 -10.48 15.47 2.84
N PRO A 36 -9.23 15.39 3.31
CA PRO A 36 -8.97 14.75 4.59
C PRO A 36 -9.69 15.51 5.71
N GLY A 37 -10.36 14.78 6.59
CA GLY A 37 -11.01 15.36 7.77
C GLY A 37 -9.98 15.99 8.73
N PRO A 38 -10.42 16.80 9.71
CA PRO A 38 -9.50 17.41 10.66
C PRO A 38 -8.82 16.32 11.52
N ILE A 39 -7.49 16.30 11.50
CA ILE A 39 -6.65 15.33 12.26
C ILE A 39 -7.04 15.23 13.73
N ARG A 40 -7.43 16.33 14.37
CA ARG A 40 -7.89 16.36 15.76
C ARG A 40 -9.10 15.45 16.00
N SER A 41 -10.03 15.38 15.05
CA SER A 41 -11.20 14.50 15.17
C SER A 41 -10.79 13.04 15.08
N LEU A 42 -9.85 12.72 14.18
CA LEU A 42 -9.32 11.36 14.04
C LEU A 42 -8.59 10.91 15.31
N MET A 43 -7.71 11.76 15.85
CA MET A 43 -7.03 11.50 17.12
C MET A 43 -8.04 11.27 18.26
N GLY A 44 -9.08 12.10 18.34
CA GLY A 44 -10.14 11.95 19.34
C GLY A 44 -10.87 10.61 19.24
N GLN A 45 -11.24 10.18 18.03
CA GLN A 45 -11.87 8.87 17.80
C GLN A 45 -10.96 7.71 18.23
N LEU A 46 -9.67 7.80 17.93
CA LEU A 46 -8.69 6.79 18.35
C LEU A 46 -8.49 6.78 19.87
N GLU A 47 -8.43 7.95 20.51
CA GLU A 47 -8.32 8.05 21.96
C GLU A 47 -9.56 7.51 22.69
N GLU A 48 -10.76 7.76 22.14
CA GLU A 48 -12.03 7.18 22.60
C GLU A 48 -12.05 5.66 22.42
N ALA A 49 -11.44 5.15 21.35
CA ALA A 49 -11.24 3.71 21.12
C ALA A 49 -10.12 3.08 21.98
N GLY A 50 -9.53 3.83 22.92
CA GLY A 50 -8.59 3.28 23.89
C GLY A 50 -7.12 3.32 23.48
N PHE A 51 -6.77 4.06 22.42
CA PHE A 51 -5.38 4.24 22.01
C PHE A 51 -4.73 5.47 22.66
N ALA A 52 -3.43 5.37 22.97
CA ALA A 52 -2.59 6.51 23.36
C ALA A 52 -1.76 6.91 22.14
N ILE A 53 -2.15 8.00 21.48
CA ILE A 53 -1.63 8.36 20.15
C ILE A 53 -0.36 9.20 20.24
N HIS A 54 0.69 8.76 19.55
CA HIS A 54 1.82 9.59 19.14
C HIS A 54 1.64 9.98 17.68
N TYR A 55 1.67 11.27 17.37
CA TYR A 55 1.48 11.78 16.01
C TYR A 55 2.80 11.80 15.24
N CYS A 56 2.74 11.38 13.97
CA CYS A 56 3.83 11.42 13.00
C CYS A 56 3.27 11.89 11.66
N GLU A 57 3.77 13.00 11.14
CA GLU A 57 3.37 13.51 9.82
C GLU A 57 4.16 12.81 8.70
N HIS A 58 3.44 12.14 7.80
CA HIS A 58 4.05 11.38 6.71
C HIS A 58 4.85 12.31 5.77
N GLY A 59 6.11 11.96 5.55
CA GLY A 59 7.01 12.71 4.67
C GLY A 59 7.71 13.91 5.33
N GLN A 60 7.39 14.21 6.59
CA GLN A 60 8.08 15.24 7.39
C GLN A 60 8.81 14.62 8.58
N ASP A 61 8.14 13.72 9.31
CA ASP A 61 8.68 13.08 10.50
C ASP A 61 9.32 11.72 10.19
N ASP A 62 10.25 11.28 11.04
CA ASP A 62 10.89 9.97 10.95
C ASP A 62 10.06 8.88 11.63
N ILE A 63 9.45 8.00 10.84
CA ILE A 63 8.62 6.88 11.30
C ILE A 63 9.44 5.96 12.23
N ARG A 64 10.71 5.70 11.90
CA ARG A 64 11.58 4.79 12.69
C ARG A 64 11.73 5.28 14.12
N SER A 65 12.06 6.55 14.30
CA SER A 65 12.18 7.17 15.62
C SER A 65 10.84 7.23 16.35
N GLY A 66 9.75 7.51 15.64
CA GLY A 66 8.39 7.58 16.20
C GLY A 66 7.89 6.25 16.78
N MET A 67 8.38 5.11 16.26
CA MET A 67 7.99 3.78 16.73
C MET A 67 8.58 3.39 18.09
N ASN A 68 9.50 4.17 18.67
CA ASN A 68 10.14 3.80 19.93
C ASN A 68 9.14 3.72 21.09
N GLY A 69 8.98 2.52 21.67
CA GLY A 69 8.06 2.25 22.76
C GLY A 69 6.58 2.23 22.36
N MET A 70 6.29 2.13 21.05
CA MET A 70 4.95 1.94 20.50
C MET A 70 4.63 0.46 20.36
N GLU A 71 3.37 0.11 20.58
CA GLU A 71 2.82 -1.25 20.52
C GLU A 71 2.05 -1.50 19.21
N MET A 72 1.78 -0.45 18.45
CA MET A 72 1.06 -0.47 17.17
C MET A 72 1.48 0.71 16.28
N ALA A 73 1.40 0.52 14.96
CA ALA A 73 1.37 1.62 14.01
C ALA A 73 -0.03 1.77 13.38
N ILE A 74 -0.46 2.99 13.11
CA ILE A 74 -1.70 3.33 12.42
C ILE A 74 -1.34 4.16 11.20
N ALA A 75 -1.48 3.58 10.01
CA ALA A 75 -1.24 4.25 8.75
C ALA A 75 -2.53 4.91 8.26
N ALA A 76 -2.65 6.23 8.44
CA ALA A 76 -3.77 7.03 7.97
C ALA A 76 -3.39 7.81 6.71
N GLY A 77 -3.62 7.19 5.56
CA GLY A 77 -3.24 7.78 4.28
C GLY A 77 -3.68 6.93 3.08
N GLY A 78 -2.98 7.13 1.96
CA GLY A 78 -3.06 6.25 0.79
C GLY A 78 -1.98 5.18 0.80
N ASP A 79 -1.80 4.52 -0.35
CA ASP A 79 -0.87 3.40 -0.51
C ASP A 79 0.58 3.78 -0.15
N GLY A 80 1.06 4.97 -0.53
CA GLY A 80 2.40 5.45 -0.16
C GLY A 80 2.62 5.62 1.34
N THR A 81 1.59 6.01 2.11
CA THR A 81 1.67 6.09 3.57
C THR A 81 1.76 4.70 4.19
N VAL A 82 0.94 3.77 3.70
CA VAL A 82 0.98 2.37 4.14
C VAL A 82 2.32 1.73 3.80
N ALA A 83 2.87 1.99 2.61
CA ALA A 83 4.16 1.51 2.17
C ALA A 83 5.30 2.03 3.04
N SER A 84 5.33 3.34 3.34
CA SER A 84 6.30 3.92 4.27
C SER A 84 6.22 3.25 5.65
N VAL A 85 5.03 3.10 6.24
CA VAL A 85 4.89 2.42 7.54
C VAL A 85 5.41 0.98 7.47
N ALA A 86 4.93 0.18 6.51
CA ALA A 86 5.30 -1.24 6.43
C ALA A 86 6.79 -1.48 6.13
N THR A 87 7.44 -0.57 5.40
CA THR A 87 8.85 -0.72 5.00
C THR A 87 9.84 -0.06 5.97
N GLU A 88 9.39 0.90 6.78
CA GLU A 88 10.24 1.67 7.67
C GLU A 88 10.14 1.25 9.15
N ILE A 89 9.08 0.55 9.58
CA ILE A 89 9.00 0.07 10.96
C ILE A 89 10.21 -0.83 11.32
N PRO A 90 10.84 -0.62 12.49
CA PRO A 90 12.04 -1.35 12.86
C PRO A 90 11.76 -2.80 13.29
N ASP A 91 10.57 -3.05 13.85
CA ASP A 91 10.10 -4.35 14.30
C ASP A 91 8.80 -4.71 13.56
N ARG A 92 8.89 -5.69 12.65
CA ARG A 92 7.75 -6.14 11.82
C ARG A 92 6.72 -6.97 12.59
N SER A 93 7.00 -7.34 13.84
CA SER A 93 6.01 -7.97 14.72
C SER A 93 4.97 -6.99 15.24
N VAL A 94 5.27 -5.68 15.24
CA VAL A 94 4.32 -4.64 15.63
C VAL A 94 3.16 -4.59 14.62
N PRO A 95 1.90 -4.74 15.06
CA PRO A 95 0.75 -4.71 14.17
C PRO A 95 0.51 -3.32 13.58
N ILE A 96 0.07 -3.30 12.32
CA ILE A 96 -0.30 -2.09 11.59
C ILE A 96 -1.81 -2.07 11.36
N ALA A 97 -2.48 -1.00 11.75
CA ALA A 97 -3.83 -0.68 11.30
C ALA A 97 -3.78 0.26 10.10
N ILE A 98 -4.62 0.02 9.09
CA ILE A 98 -4.72 0.89 7.91
C ILE A 98 -6.03 1.67 7.98
N LEU A 99 -5.95 3.00 7.95
CA LEU A 99 -7.10 3.90 7.78
C LEU A 99 -7.08 4.44 6.34
N PRO A 100 -7.89 3.85 5.43
CA PRO A 100 -7.75 4.05 3.99
C PRO A 100 -8.38 5.37 3.53
N ILE A 101 -7.68 6.48 3.75
CA ILE A 101 -8.15 7.84 3.38
C ILE A 101 -7.57 8.33 2.05
N GLY A 102 -6.77 7.52 1.36
CA GLY A 102 -6.26 7.81 0.01
C GLY A 102 -7.28 7.59 -1.11
N GLY A 103 -6.87 7.87 -2.35
CA GLY A 103 -7.73 7.69 -3.53
C GLY A 103 -7.88 6.24 -3.97
N SER A 104 -6.75 5.54 -4.17
CA SER A 104 -6.76 4.15 -4.65
C SER A 104 -6.93 3.14 -3.52
N ASN A 105 -6.08 3.21 -2.49
CA ASN A 105 -6.05 2.29 -1.34
C ASN A 105 -5.94 0.82 -1.80
N ASN A 106 -5.08 0.56 -2.79
CA ASN A 106 -4.83 -0.77 -3.35
C ASN A 106 -4.41 -1.75 -2.27
N VAL A 107 -3.51 -1.38 -1.35
CA VAL A 107 -3.02 -2.26 -0.27
C VAL A 107 -4.16 -2.63 0.69
N ALA A 108 -4.93 -1.64 1.14
CA ALA A 108 -6.08 -1.86 2.01
C ALA A 108 -7.10 -2.80 1.35
N ARG A 109 -7.41 -2.54 0.07
CA ARG A 109 -8.36 -3.33 -0.72
C ARG A 109 -7.89 -4.75 -0.96
N ALA A 110 -6.60 -4.96 -1.24
CA ALA A 110 -6.00 -6.30 -1.40
C ALA A 110 -6.17 -7.15 -0.13
N LEU A 111 -6.13 -6.51 1.04
CA LEU A 111 -6.35 -7.18 2.33
C LEU A 111 -7.83 -7.36 2.70
N GLY A 112 -8.75 -6.78 1.91
CA GLY A 112 -10.18 -6.82 2.12
C GLY A 112 -10.76 -5.63 2.90
N ILE A 113 -9.96 -4.63 3.22
CA ILE A 113 -10.37 -3.43 3.96
C ILE A 113 -11.03 -2.45 2.96
N ARG A 114 -12.36 -2.34 3.04
CA ARG A 114 -13.19 -1.45 2.20
C ARG A 114 -14.05 -0.49 3.03
N GLN A 115 -14.01 -0.61 4.35
CA GLN A 115 -14.82 0.16 5.29
C GLN A 115 -14.33 1.60 5.41
N SER A 116 -15.17 2.48 5.96
CA SER A 116 -14.75 3.84 6.32
C SER A 116 -13.76 3.81 7.49
N THR A 117 -13.02 4.90 7.67
CA THR A 117 -12.09 5.08 8.79
C THR A 117 -12.76 4.81 10.14
N GLU A 118 -13.97 5.33 10.36
CA GLU A 118 -14.73 5.15 11.60
C GLU A 118 -15.08 3.68 11.84
N ALA A 119 -15.50 2.97 10.80
CA ALA A 119 -15.81 1.55 10.88
C ALA A 119 -14.56 0.69 11.09
N VAL A 120 -13.41 1.10 10.53
CA VAL A 120 -12.13 0.45 10.83
C VAL A 120 -11.78 0.63 12.31
N ILE A 121 -11.79 1.87 12.82
CA ILE A 121 -11.45 2.19 14.22
C ILE A 121 -12.35 1.39 15.18
N ALA A 122 -13.67 1.40 14.94
CA ALA A 122 -14.65 0.68 15.77
C ALA A 122 -14.44 -0.84 15.78
N GLY A 123 -13.78 -1.39 14.76
CA GLY A 123 -13.53 -2.83 14.64
C GLY A 123 -12.14 -3.29 15.07
N LEU A 124 -11.24 -2.39 15.49
CA LEU A 124 -9.84 -2.74 15.81
C LEU A 124 -9.73 -3.72 16.98
N ASP A 125 -10.58 -3.61 18.01
CA ASP A 125 -10.58 -4.52 19.18
C ASP A 125 -10.88 -5.98 18.83
N SER A 126 -11.51 -6.22 17.67
CA SER A 126 -11.85 -7.55 17.16
C SER A 126 -11.25 -7.83 15.79
N ALA A 127 -10.21 -7.07 15.43
CA ALA A 127 -9.53 -7.23 14.16
C ALA A 127 -8.81 -8.58 14.12
N ARG A 128 -8.83 -9.19 12.94
CA ARG A 128 -8.04 -10.39 12.65
C ARG A 128 -6.68 -9.94 12.13
N GLU A 129 -5.66 -10.68 12.49
CA GLU A 129 -4.34 -10.50 11.89
C GLU A 129 -4.30 -11.14 10.50
N LYS A 130 -3.84 -10.38 9.51
CA LYS A 130 -3.37 -10.90 8.22
C LYS A 130 -1.90 -10.58 8.08
N LYS A 131 -1.16 -11.47 7.41
CA LYS A 131 0.21 -11.16 6.98
C LYS A 131 0.17 -10.44 5.64
N LEU A 132 1.09 -9.51 5.45
CA LEU A 132 1.34 -8.83 4.19
C LEU A 132 2.83 -8.96 3.88
N THR A 133 3.16 -9.59 2.77
CA THR A 133 4.53 -9.64 2.23
C THR A 133 5.00 -8.23 1.90
N VAL A 134 6.28 -7.98 2.17
CA VAL A 134 6.95 -6.72 1.82
C VAL A 134 7.96 -7.04 0.74
N GLY A 135 7.86 -6.35 -0.39
CA GLY A 135 8.83 -6.46 -1.46
C GLY A 135 10.10 -5.68 -1.15
N SER A 136 11.23 -6.15 -1.67
CA SER A 136 12.45 -5.38 -1.74
C SER A 136 13.08 -5.43 -3.12
N VAL A 137 13.63 -4.29 -3.53
CA VAL A 137 14.40 -4.15 -4.75
C VAL A 137 15.79 -3.62 -4.41
N THR A 138 16.80 -4.26 -4.98
CA THR A 138 18.21 -3.91 -4.78
C THR A 138 18.85 -3.59 -6.12
N GLY A 139 19.54 -2.45 -6.19
CA GLY A 139 20.21 -1.99 -7.40
C GLY A 139 21.28 -0.94 -7.12
N PRO A 140 21.67 -0.13 -8.13
CA PRO A 140 22.65 0.95 -7.96
C PRO A 140 22.29 1.98 -6.88
N PHE A 141 21.00 2.15 -6.58
CA PHE A 141 20.47 3.02 -5.53
C PHE A 141 20.45 2.38 -4.13
N GLY A 142 21.02 1.18 -3.98
CA GLY A 142 20.91 0.38 -2.76
C GLY A 142 19.61 -0.42 -2.71
N ARG A 143 19.15 -0.73 -1.49
CA ARG A 143 17.94 -1.52 -1.25
C ARG A 143 16.77 -0.63 -0.82
N LYS A 144 15.61 -0.79 -1.45
CA LYS A 144 14.36 -0.11 -1.11
C LYS A 144 13.24 -1.13 -0.94
N GLY A 145 12.32 -0.86 -0.01
CA GLY A 145 11.11 -1.66 0.19
C GLY A 145 9.94 -1.13 -0.63
N PHE A 146 8.97 -2.00 -0.93
CA PHE A 146 7.75 -1.65 -1.66
C PHE A 146 6.59 -2.56 -1.25
N LEU A 147 5.36 -2.13 -1.52
CA LEU A 147 4.16 -2.94 -1.27
C LEU A 147 3.36 -3.28 -2.52
N GLU A 148 3.38 -2.44 -3.56
CA GLU A 148 2.57 -2.64 -4.76
C GLU A 148 3.37 -3.34 -5.84
N ALA A 149 4.34 -2.66 -6.46
CA ALA A 149 5.12 -3.24 -7.55
C ALA A 149 6.43 -2.49 -7.87
N VAL A 150 7.28 -3.15 -8.66
CA VAL A 150 8.37 -2.52 -9.41
C VAL A 150 8.05 -2.61 -10.90
N GLY A 151 8.11 -1.50 -11.63
CA GLY A 151 7.62 -1.44 -13.01
C GLY A 151 8.40 -0.54 -13.96
N ILE A 152 8.32 -0.83 -15.25
CA ILE A 152 8.94 -0.03 -16.32
C ILE A 152 8.09 -0.07 -17.60
N GLY A 153 8.12 1.02 -18.37
CA GLY A 153 7.39 1.14 -19.65
C GLY A 153 6.15 2.02 -19.55
N ALA A 154 5.06 1.60 -20.21
CA ALA A 154 3.89 2.42 -20.48
C ALA A 154 3.23 3.02 -19.22
N LEU A 155 3.19 2.30 -18.08
CA LEU A 155 2.61 2.85 -16.86
C LEU A 155 3.43 4.04 -16.32
N ASN A 156 4.76 3.96 -16.34
CA ASN A 156 5.62 5.06 -15.90
C ASN A 156 5.42 6.31 -16.77
N GLN A 157 5.33 6.13 -18.09
CA GLN A 157 5.07 7.21 -19.04
C GLN A 157 3.68 7.84 -18.86
N SER A 158 2.69 7.05 -18.44
CA SER A 158 1.31 7.54 -18.27
C SER A 158 1.16 8.50 -17.09
N ILE A 159 2.04 8.41 -16.08
CA ILE A 159 2.01 9.29 -14.91
C ILE A 159 2.21 10.76 -15.33
N GLU A 160 3.04 11.01 -16.35
CA GLU A 160 3.28 12.36 -16.89
C GLU A 160 2.06 12.97 -17.59
N LEU A 161 1.07 12.16 -17.96
CA LEU A 161 -0.13 12.57 -18.69
C LEU A 161 -1.36 12.72 -17.77
N VAL A 162 -1.23 12.43 -16.48
CA VAL A 162 -2.34 12.52 -15.53
C VAL A 162 -2.64 14.00 -15.23
N ASP A 163 -3.85 14.45 -15.57
CA ASP A 163 -4.34 15.76 -15.15
C ASP A 163 -4.51 15.82 -13.61
N GLU A 164 -3.95 16.85 -12.97
CA GLU A 164 -4.05 17.06 -11.51
C GLU A 164 -5.35 17.76 -11.10
N SER A 165 -6.13 18.26 -12.06
CA SER A 165 -7.39 18.97 -11.86
C SER A 165 -8.57 18.19 -11.23
N PRO A 166 -8.67 16.85 -11.26
CA PRO A 166 -9.83 16.14 -10.74
C PRO A 166 -10.04 16.27 -9.21
N ASP A 167 -11.29 16.47 -8.80
CA ASP A 167 -11.68 16.80 -7.42
C ASP A 167 -12.15 15.58 -6.60
N THR A 168 -12.46 14.45 -7.25
CA THR A 168 -12.94 13.23 -6.58
C THR A 168 -12.02 12.03 -6.76
N PRO A 169 -11.99 11.07 -5.81
CA PRO A 169 -11.24 9.82 -5.97
C PRO A 169 -11.62 9.05 -7.24
N GLU A 170 -12.90 9.04 -7.61
CA GLU A 170 -13.43 8.35 -8.79
C GLU A 170 -12.91 8.99 -10.09
N GLU A 171 -12.93 10.32 -10.19
CA GLU A 171 -12.42 11.04 -11.36
C GLU A 171 -10.91 10.92 -11.46
N LYS A 172 -10.16 11.04 -10.35
CA LYS A 172 -8.70 10.80 -10.33
C LYS A 172 -8.35 9.41 -10.84
N ARG A 173 -9.11 8.39 -10.39
CA ARG A 173 -8.93 7.01 -10.85
C ARG A 173 -9.21 6.87 -12.34
N GLU A 174 -10.31 7.42 -12.84
CA GLU A 174 -10.64 7.32 -14.26
C GLU A 174 -9.66 8.08 -15.14
N ASN A 175 -9.21 9.25 -14.70
CA ASN A 175 -8.18 10.02 -15.37
C ASN A 175 -6.87 9.24 -15.50
N GLY A 176 -6.39 8.62 -14.41
CA GLY A 176 -5.22 7.75 -14.46
C GLY A 176 -5.39 6.54 -15.39
N ARG A 177 -6.59 5.93 -15.40
CA ARG A 177 -6.91 4.84 -16.34
C ARG A 177 -6.94 5.31 -17.80
N ALA A 178 -7.45 6.51 -18.06
CA ALA A 178 -7.46 7.12 -19.38
C ALA A 178 -6.04 7.42 -19.88
N ALA A 179 -5.20 8.01 -19.02
CA ALA A 179 -3.79 8.25 -19.31
C ALA A 179 -3.04 6.94 -19.60
N PHE A 180 -3.30 5.88 -18.82
CA PHE A 180 -2.72 4.56 -19.07
C PHE A 180 -3.14 4.00 -20.44
N ARG A 181 -4.44 4.03 -20.77
CA ARG A 181 -4.94 3.58 -22.09
C ARG A 181 -4.29 4.33 -23.23
N GLU A 182 -4.21 5.65 -23.14
CA GLU A 182 -3.65 6.49 -24.20
C GLU A 182 -2.16 6.25 -24.39
N THR A 183 -1.44 6.15 -23.27
CA THR A 183 -0.02 5.80 -23.30
C THR A 183 0.17 4.42 -23.90
N LEU A 184 -0.64 3.43 -23.52
CA LEU A 184 -0.54 2.08 -24.06
C LEU A 184 -0.82 2.02 -25.57
N ARG A 185 -1.61 2.91 -26.16
CA ARG A 185 -1.81 2.97 -27.63
C ARG A 185 -0.58 3.47 -28.38
N THR A 186 0.25 4.30 -27.75
CA THR A 186 1.32 5.06 -28.40
C THR A 186 2.73 4.72 -27.91
N ALA A 187 2.84 4.03 -26.78
CA ALA A 187 4.09 3.66 -26.12
C ALA A 187 5.00 2.91 -27.08
N LYS A 188 6.29 3.26 -27.09
CA LYS A 188 7.29 2.52 -27.86
C LYS A 188 7.84 1.36 -27.03
N PRO A 189 8.06 0.18 -27.63
CA PRO A 189 8.70 -0.92 -26.92
C PRO A 189 10.08 -0.54 -26.38
N ILE A 190 10.34 -0.91 -25.14
CA ILE A 190 11.59 -0.71 -24.43
C ILE A 190 12.42 -2.01 -24.44
N ALA A 191 13.73 -1.88 -24.61
CA ALA A 191 14.65 -3.00 -24.50
C ALA A 191 14.97 -3.26 -23.02
N CYS A 192 14.47 -4.38 -22.51
CA CYS A 192 14.70 -4.82 -21.14
C CYS A 192 14.74 -6.36 -21.13
N VAL A 193 15.62 -6.92 -20.31
CA VAL A 193 15.69 -8.36 -20.05
C VAL A 193 15.09 -8.61 -18.68
N VAL A 194 14.16 -9.55 -18.61
CA VAL A 194 13.57 -10.03 -17.35
C VAL A 194 14.05 -11.45 -17.11
N ASP A 195 14.62 -11.72 -15.95
CA ASP A 195 14.92 -13.08 -15.50
C ASP A 195 14.01 -13.41 -14.31
N ILE A 196 13.32 -14.54 -14.36
CA ILE A 196 12.42 -15.02 -13.31
C ILE A 196 12.91 -16.39 -12.87
N ASP A 197 13.49 -16.47 -11.68
CA ASP A 197 14.07 -17.70 -11.13
C ASP A 197 14.99 -18.45 -12.12
N GLY A 198 15.82 -17.71 -12.88
CA GLY A 198 16.74 -18.24 -13.89
C GLY A 198 16.12 -18.47 -15.28
N ARG A 199 14.83 -18.20 -15.46
CA ARG A 199 14.15 -18.21 -16.76
C ARG A 199 14.25 -16.82 -17.38
N ARG A 200 15.02 -16.72 -18.47
CA ARG A 200 15.23 -15.46 -19.18
C ARG A 200 14.13 -15.16 -20.20
N PHE A 201 13.66 -13.92 -20.18
CA PHE A 201 12.70 -13.33 -21.11
C PHE A 201 13.27 -12.04 -21.69
N ASP A 202 13.71 -12.11 -22.94
CA ASP A 202 14.22 -10.95 -23.66
C ASP A 202 13.07 -10.14 -24.27
N GLY A 203 13.15 -8.81 -24.15
CA GLY A 203 12.22 -7.89 -24.79
C GLY A 203 12.39 -7.79 -26.32
N PRO A 204 11.77 -6.79 -26.96
CA PRO A 204 11.29 -5.55 -26.33
C PRO A 204 9.86 -5.65 -25.74
N TRP A 205 9.59 -4.84 -24.72
CA TRP A 205 8.33 -4.83 -23.97
C TRP A 205 7.65 -3.46 -24.02
N LEU A 206 6.32 -3.41 -24.01
CA LEU A 206 5.56 -2.18 -23.77
C LEU A 206 5.46 -1.87 -22.27
N LEU A 207 5.33 -2.91 -21.46
CA LEU A 207 5.15 -2.81 -20.02
C LEU A 207 5.73 -4.07 -19.35
N VAL A 208 6.47 -3.85 -18.27
CA VAL A 208 6.88 -4.90 -17.34
C VAL A 208 6.48 -4.45 -15.94
N GLU A 209 5.70 -5.26 -15.23
CA GLU A 209 5.32 -5.01 -13.83
C GLU A 209 5.62 -6.25 -13.00
N ILE A 210 6.28 -6.07 -11.86
CA ILE A 210 6.62 -7.09 -10.87
C ILE A 210 5.85 -6.74 -9.60
N LEU A 211 4.74 -7.43 -9.37
CA LEU A 211 3.71 -7.08 -8.40
C LEU A 211 3.79 -7.95 -7.14
N ASN A 212 3.61 -7.30 -5.98
CA ASN A 212 3.40 -7.95 -4.68
C ASN A 212 1.90 -8.00 -4.29
N ILE A 213 1.08 -7.12 -4.87
CA ILE A 213 -0.38 -7.15 -4.73
C ILE A 213 -1.05 -7.06 -6.10
N GLY A 214 -2.33 -7.42 -6.17
CA GLY A 214 -2.99 -7.61 -7.46
C GLY A 214 -3.28 -6.37 -8.30
N ALA A 215 -3.13 -5.17 -7.74
CA ALA A 215 -3.41 -3.93 -8.43
C ALA A 215 -2.45 -2.80 -8.07
N ILE A 216 -2.25 -1.87 -9.01
CA ILE A 216 -1.37 -0.71 -8.83
C ILE A 216 -1.95 0.58 -9.40
N GLY A 217 -1.50 1.72 -8.86
CA GLY A 217 -1.81 3.05 -9.39
C GLY A 217 -3.32 3.33 -9.33
N PRO A 218 -3.99 3.68 -10.45
CA PRO A 218 -5.43 3.95 -10.50
C PRO A 218 -6.27 2.65 -10.47
N ARG A 219 -5.92 1.73 -9.56
CA ARG A 219 -6.50 0.41 -9.37
C ARG A 219 -6.44 -0.43 -10.65
N LEU A 220 -5.30 -0.52 -11.30
CA LEU A 220 -5.10 -1.34 -12.50
C LEU A 220 -4.90 -2.80 -12.07
N PRO A 221 -5.85 -3.72 -12.34
CA PRO A 221 -5.81 -5.09 -11.81
C PRO A 221 -4.92 -5.98 -12.69
N PHE A 222 -3.61 -5.78 -12.62
CA PHE A 222 -2.64 -6.52 -13.43
C PHE A 222 -2.42 -7.96 -12.96
N ALA A 223 -2.62 -8.24 -11.66
CA ALA A 223 -2.48 -9.57 -11.10
C ALA A 223 -3.69 -9.92 -10.20
N PRO A 224 -4.89 -10.09 -10.76
CA PRO A 224 -6.12 -10.25 -9.96
C PRO A 224 -6.15 -11.50 -9.06
N ARG A 225 -5.15 -12.39 -9.17
CA ARG A 225 -4.99 -13.60 -8.36
C ARG A 225 -3.83 -13.52 -7.37
N ALA A 226 -3.12 -12.39 -7.30
CA ALA A 226 -2.03 -12.20 -6.37
C ALA A 226 -2.49 -12.46 -4.93
N ASP A 227 -1.72 -13.24 -4.18
CA ASP A 227 -1.93 -13.46 -2.75
C ASP A 227 -0.86 -12.68 -1.98
N THR A 228 -1.32 -11.75 -1.14
CA THR A 228 -0.49 -10.94 -0.25
C THR A 228 0.36 -11.74 0.77
N GLN A 229 0.28 -13.07 0.76
CA GLN A 229 0.91 -13.98 1.72
C GLN A 229 1.72 -15.12 1.10
N ASP A 230 1.62 -15.38 -0.21
CA ASP A 230 2.16 -16.61 -0.83
C ASP A 230 3.67 -16.58 -1.12
N LYS A 231 4.33 -15.47 -0.78
CA LYS A 231 5.77 -15.22 -0.99
C LYS A 231 6.18 -15.34 -2.47
N LEU A 232 5.25 -15.15 -3.40
CA LEU A 232 5.51 -15.05 -4.83
C LEU A 232 5.28 -13.62 -5.31
N LEU A 233 6.07 -13.21 -6.30
CA LEU A 233 5.79 -12.04 -7.12
C LEU A 233 4.98 -12.50 -8.33
N ASP A 234 3.99 -11.70 -8.72
CA ASP A 234 3.31 -11.81 -10.01
C ASP A 234 4.00 -10.91 -11.03
N ILE A 235 4.27 -11.42 -12.24
CA ILE A 235 5.00 -10.69 -13.28
C ILE A 235 4.12 -10.57 -14.51
N LEU A 236 3.80 -9.33 -14.89
CA LEU A 236 3.10 -9.00 -16.13
C LEU A 236 4.11 -8.55 -17.18
N LEU A 237 4.17 -9.25 -18.31
CA LEU A 237 4.98 -8.91 -19.47
C LEU A 237 4.08 -8.62 -20.67
N VAL A 238 4.08 -7.37 -21.13
CA VAL A 238 3.27 -6.93 -22.28
C VAL A 238 4.19 -6.64 -23.45
N GLY A 239 4.06 -7.40 -24.53
CA GLY A 239 4.75 -7.15 -25.79
C GLY A 239 3.93 -6.27 -26.74
N GLU A 240 4.57 -5.83 -27.84
CA GLU A 240 3.89 -5.09 -28.92
C GLU A 240 2.67 -5.87 -29.47
N VAL A 241 2.80 -7.19 -29.57
CA VAL A 241 1.75 -8.09 -30.08
C VAL A 241 0.51 -8.12 -29.20
N ASP A 242 0.62 -7.74 -27.93
CA ASP A 242 -0.46 -7.74 -26.95
C ASP A 242 -1.22 -6.40 -26.92
N ARG A 243 -0.72 -5.36 -27.62
CA ARG A 243 -1.20 -3.97 -27.50
C ARG A 243 -2.71 -3.84 -27.67
N ASP A 244 -3.25 -4.29 -28.79
CA ASP A 244 -4.67 -4.12 -29.11
C ASP A 244 -5.58 -4.85 -28.11
N ALA A 245 -5.17 -6.06 -27.69
CA ALA A 245 -5.89 -6.84 -26.70
C ALA A 245 -5.86 -6.15 -25.32
N MET A 246 -4.68 -5.65 -24.90
CA MET A 246 -4.52 -4.94 -23.64
C MET A 246 -5.27 -3.60 -23.62
N VAL A 247 -5.30 -2.85 -24.73
CA VAL A 247 -6.10 -1.63 -24.85
C VAL A 247 -7.59 -1.96 -24.73
N GLY A 248 -8.07 -3.01 -25.43
CA GLY A 248 -9.46 -3.46 -25.32
C GLY A 248 -9.84 -3.93 -23.92
N TRP A 249 -8.95 -4.64 -23.23
CA TRP A 249 -9.11 -5.00 -21.82
C TRP A 249 -9.16 -3.77 -20.91
N ALA A 250 -8.29 -2.79 -21.13
CA ALA A 250 -8.19 -1.58 -20.32
C ALA A 250 -9.40 -0.62 -20.46
N GLU A 251 -10.33 -0.88 -21.39
CA GLU A 251 -11.62 -0.18 -21.41
C GLU A 251 -12.53 -0.61 -20.24
N HIS A 252 -12.36 -1.83 -19.72
CA HIS A 252 -13.23 -2.40 -18.69
C HIS A 252 -12.48 -2.86 -17.44
N PHE A 253 -11.20 -3.22 -17.57
CA PHE A 253 -10.37 -3.82 -16.51
C PHE A 253 -11.00 -5.05 -15.85
N SER A 254 -11.69 -5.87 -16.65
CA SER A 254 -12.39 -7.06 -16.17
C SER A 254 -11.64 -8.33 -16.55
N GLY A 255 -11.52 -9.25 -15.59
CA GLY A 255 -10.78 -10.49 -15.76
C GLY A 255 -9.26 -10.28 -15.85
N PRO A 256 -8.50 -11.36 -16.09
CA PRO A 256 -7.04 -11.27 -16.20
C PRO A 256 -6.63 -10.46 -17.44
N PRO A 257 -5.55 -9.67 -17.36
CA PRO A 257 -5.03 -8.95 -18.52
C PRO A 257 -4.60 -9.94 -19.63
N PRO A 258 -4.89 -9.64 -20.90
CA PRO A 258 -4.55 -10.51 -22.04
C PRO A 258 -3.08 -10.35 -22.44
N ALA A 259 -2.17 -10.66 -21.52
CA ALA A 259 -0.73 -10.64 -21.73
C ALA A 259 -0.09 -11.80 -20.96
N ARG A 260 1.23 -11.94 -21.08
CA ARG A 260 1.96 -12.99 -20.37
C ARG A 260 1.99 -12.68 -18.87
N LEU A 261 1.49 -13.63 -18.08
CA LEU A 261 1.57 -13.66 -16.63
C LEU A 261 2.49 -14.79 -16.20
N GLU A 262 3.45 -14.49 -15.35
CA GLU A 262 4.36 -15.44 -14.72
C GLU A 262 4.35 -15.20 -13.20
N THR A 263 4.86 -16.16 -12.44
CA THR A 263 5.14 -15.97 -11.01
C THR A 263 6.57 -16.39 -10.72
N GLY A 264 7.17 -15.81 -9.68
CA GLY A 264 8.52 -16.17 -9.26
C GLY A 264 8.93 -15.61 -7.91
N CYS A 265 10.01 -16.14 -7.35
CA CYS A 265 10.54 -15.73 -6.06
C CYS A 265 11.57 -14.60 -6.19
N VAL A 266 12.41 -14.69 -7.22
CA VAL A 266 13.46 -13.71 -7.52
C VAL A 266 13.34 -13.28 -8.97
N VAL A 267 13.20 -11.98 -9.16
CA VAL A 267 13.08 -11.38 -10.50
C VAL A 267 14.20 -10.38 -10.70
N THR A 268 14.93 -10.51 -11.80
CA THR A 268 15.97 -9.54 -12.18
C THR A 268 15.53 -8.75 -13.40
N LEU A 269 15.65 -7.43 -13.36
CA LEU A 269 15.46 -6.54 -14.50
C LEU A 269 16.79 -5.94 -14.93
N GLN A 270 17.09 -6.03 -16.22
CA GLN A 270 18.28 -5.42 -16.83
C GLN A 270 17.88 -4.49 -17.97
N ALA A 271 18.32 -3.23 -17.89
CA ALA A 271 18.06 -2.23 -18.92
C ALA A 271 19.15 -1.13 -18.90
N SER A 272 19.06 -0.18 -19.82
CA SER A 272 19.94 0.99 -19.95
C SER A 272 19.11 2.20 -20.37
N GLY A 273 19.42 3.38 -19.83
CA GLY A 273 18.75 4.64 -20.19
C GLY A 273 17.25 4.69 -19.85
N LEU A 274 16.79 3.84 -18.93
CA LEU A 274 15.41 3.80 -18.47
C LEU A 274 15.34 3.98 -16.95
N CYS A 275 14.24 4.56 -16.47
CA CYS A 275 13.96 4.73 -15.04
C CYS A 275 12.81 3.79 -14.62
N PRO A 276 13.08 2.76 -13.80
CA PRO A 276 12.03 1.97 -13.20
C PRO A 276 11.30 2.80 -12.14
N ARG A 277 10.13 2.29 -11.75
CA ARG A 277 9.31 2.82 -10.67
C ARG A 277 9.24 1.80 -9.55
N ILE A 278 9.20 2.28 -8.32
CA ILE A 278 8.91 1.49 -7.12
C ILE A 278 7.64 2.09 -6.50
N ASP A 279 6.60 1.27 -6.37
CA ASP A 279 5.25 1.73 -6.04
C ASP A 279 4.85 2.89 -6.96
N ASP A 280 4.57 4.09 -6.47
CA ASP A 280 4.21 5.24 -7.29
C ASP A 280 5.40 6.15 -7.67
N ARG A 281 6.63 5.81 -7.24
CA ARG A 281 7.79 6.70 -7.35
C ARG A 281 8.79 6.25 -8.43
N PRO A 282 9.15 7.12 -9.39
CA PRO A 282 10.28 6.84 -10.28
C PRO A 282 11.59 6.81 -9.50
N ILE A 283 12.54 6.04 -9.98
CA ILE A 283 13.89 5.95 -9.42
C ILE A 283 14.91 6.34 -10.48
N ASP A 284 15.78 7.28 -10.10
CA ASP A 284 16.91 7.68 -10.92
C ASP A 284 17.90 6.52 -11.07
N MET A 285 18.30 6.27 -12.31
CA MET A 285 19.23 5.21 -12.68
C MET A 285 20.39 5.80 -13.49
N PRO A 286 21.56 5.14 -13.50
CA PRO A 286 22.61 5.49 -14.44
C PRO A 286 22.12 5.30 -15.89
N ASP A 287 22.65 6.11 -16.81
CA ASP A 287 22.37 5.97 -18.25
C ASP A 287 22.90 4.65 -18.81
N ASP A 288 24.03 4.18 -18.28
CA ASP A 288 24.65 2.90 -18.63
C ASP A 288 23.78 1.70 -18.24
N ALA A 289 24.17 0.51 -18.70
CA ALA A 289 23.47 -0.71 -18.34
C ALA A 289 23.46 -0.93 -16.82
N TRP A 290 22.28 -1.22 -16.30
CA TRP A 290 22.05 -1.49 -14.89
C TRP A 290 21.26 -2.78 -14.71
N THR A 291 21.28 -3.29 -13.48
CA THR A 291 20.51 -4.46 -13.08
C THR A 291 19.90 -4.18 -11.72
N VAL A 292 18.63 -4.52 -11.56
CA VAL A 292 17.95 -4.55 -10.26
C VAL A 292 17.40 -5.93 -10.00
N GLU A 293 17.48 -6.37 -8.75
CA GLU A 293 16.90 -7.63 -8.28
C GLU A 293 15.73 -7.31 -7.36
N VAL A 294 14.59 -7.96 -7.61
CA VAL A 294 13.32 -7.81 -6.90
C VAL A 294 12.96 -9.16 -6.25
N ARG A 295 12.62 -9.14 -4.98
CA ARG A 295 12.17 -10.31 -4.22
C ARG A 295 11.23 -9.89 -3.09
N LEU A 296 10.55 -10.86 -2.47
CA LEU A 296 9.82 -10.63 -1.23
C LEU A 296 10.71 -10.92 -0.02
N ASP A 297 10.52 -10.14 1.03
CA ASP A 297 11.24 -10.30 2.29
C ASP A 297 10.74 -11.52 3.07
N ASP A 298 11.63 -12.14 3.84
CA ASP A 298 11.29 -13.34 4.62
C ASP A 298 10.23 -13.07 5.69
N GLU A 299 10.31 -11.90 6.32
CA GLU A 299 9.41 -11.45 7.38
C GLU A 299 8.31 -10.54 6.81
N PRO A 300 7.05 -11.00 6.76
CA PRO A 300 5.93 -10.13 6.43
C PRO A 300 5.63 -9.18 7.59
N VAL A 301 4.84 -8.14 7.32
CA VAL A 301 4.24 -7.31 8.37
C VAL A 301 2.88 -7.88 8.78
N THR A 302 2.44 -7.57 10.00
CA THR A 302 1.12 -7.93 10.50
C THR A 302 0.15 -6.77 10.29
N ILE A 303 -0.92 -6.98 9.54
CA ILE A 303 -1.98 -6.00 9.34
C ILE A 303 -3.22 -6.42 10.13
N LEU A 304 -3.79 -5.48 10.88
CA LEU A 304 -5.08 -5.64 11.51
C LEU A 304 -6.19 -5.37 10.51
N VAL A 305 -6.98 -6.41 10.24
CA VAL A 305 -8.16 -6.34 9.37
C VAL A 305 -9.40 -6.42 10.25
N PRO A 306 -10.16 -5.33 10.40
CA PRO A 306 -11.40 -5.32 11.18
C PRO A 306 -12.35 -6.40 10.71
N SER A 307 -12.95 -7.13 11.66
CA SER A 307 -14.03 -8.06 11.33
C SER A 307 -15.19 -7.27 10.71
N SER A 308 -15.73 -7.72 9.58
CA SER A 308 -16.86 -7.05 8.95
C SER A 308 -18.07 -7.07 9.90
N MET A 309 -18.39 -5.92 10.49
CA MET A 309 -19.71 -5.70 11.09
C MET A 309 -20.71 -5.48 9.96
N THR A 310 -21.03 -6.53 9.20
CA THR A 310 -22.21 -6.75 8.32
C THR A 310 -21.85 -7.67 7.15
N GLY A 311 -22.65 -8.71 6.95
CA GLY A 311 -22.58 -9.57 5.78
C GLY A 311 -23.15 -8.85 4.55
N HIS A 312 -22.26 -8.38 3.69
CA HIS A 312 -22.49 -8.27 2.25
C HIS A 312 -21.12 -8.35 1.58
N ASP A 313 -20.75 -9.57 1.21
CA ASP A 313 -19.74 -9.81 0.19
C ASP A 313 -20.33 -9.30 -1.13
N ASP A 314 -20.14 -8.01 -1.42
CA ASP A 314 -20.16 -7.55 -2.81
C ASP A 314 -18.81 -7.90 -3.44
N ASP A 315 -18.57 -9.21 -3.57
CA ASP A 315 -17.72 -9.78 -4.61
C ASP A 315 -18.52 -9.71 -5.92
N THR A 316 -18.48 -8.56 -6.58
CA THR A 316 -18.85 -8.48 -7.99
C THR A 316 -17.77 -7.73 -8.79
N CYS A 317 -17.10 -8.54 -9.64
CA CYS A 317 -16.33 -8.23 -10.85
C CYS A 317 -15.34 -7.05 -10.84
#